data_AF-A0A967HG02-F1
#
_entry.id   AF-A0A967HG02-F1
#
_cell.length_a   1.000
_cell.length_b   1.000
_cell.length_c   1.000
_cell.angle_alpha   90.00
_cell.angle_beta   90.00
_cell.angle_gamma   90.00
#
_symmetry.space_group_name_H-M   'P 1'
#
loop_
_entity.id
_entity.type
_entity.pdbx_description
1 polymer ?
#
loop_
_entity_poly.entity_id
_entity_poly.type
_entity_poly.pdbx_seq_one_letter_code
_entity_poly.pdbx_strand_id
1 'polypeptide(L)' 'MADLALFDLHAIDDPATFTEPHQLARGMVHVLVNGVSVIDGGAFTGERPGRVLRHEKEE' A
#
# COMPACT_ATOMS: atom_id res chain seq x y z
N MET A 1 8.69 13.75 -1.40
CA MET A 1 8.05 12.48 -1.80
C MET A 1 7.12 12.07 -0.68
N ALA A 2 5.92 11.59 -0.98
CA ALA A 2 4.91 11.25 0.02
C ALA A 2 4.46 9.80 -0.16
N ASP A 3 4.89 8.93 0.76
CA ASP A 3 4.42 7.56 0.85
C ASP A 3 3.59 7.45 2.12
N LEU A 4 2.30 7.15 1.97
CA LEU A 4 1.32 7.21 3.05
C LEU A 4 0.34 6.04 2.93
N ALA A 5 -0.11 5.53 4.07
CA ALA A 5 -1.16 4.54 4.17
C ALA A 5 -2.25 5.04 5.13
N LEU A 6 -3.49 5.08 4.65
CA LEU A 6 -4.69 5.28 5.46
C LEU A 6 -5.42 3.95 5.53
N PHE A 7 -5.72 3.52 6.75
CA PHE A 7 -6.46 2.31 7.04
C PHE A 7 -7.45 2.55 8.19
N ASP A 8 -8.51 1.78 8.22
CA ASP A 8 -9.50 1.77 9.29
C ASP A 8 -9.00 0.88 10.43
N LEU A 9 -8.76 1.51 11.59
CA LEU A 9 -8.29 0.83 12.81
C LEU A 9 -9.26 -0.23 13.33
N HIS A 10 -10.55 -0.12 13.02
CA HIS A 10 -11.56 -1.09 13.44
C HIS A 10 -11.71 -2.26 12.45
N ALA A 11 -11.19 -2.13 11.22
CA ALA A 11 -11.38 -3.12 10.16
C ALA A 11 -10.07 -3.73 9.63
N ILE A 12 -8.90 -3.26 10.08
CA ILE A 12 -7.60 -3.76 9.67
C ILE A 12 -7.39 -5.22 10.12
N ASP A 13 -7.07 -6.10 9.17
CA ASP A 13 -6.94 -7.55 9.40
C ASP A 13 -6.13 -8.23 8.27
N ASP A 14 -5.45 -9.33 8.58
CA ASP A 14 -4.66 -10.14 7.64
C ASP A 14 -5.23 -11.57 7.48
N PRO A 15 -6.25 -11.77 6.63
CA PRO A 15 -6.96 -13.05 6.58
C PRO A 15 -6.18 -14.16 5.85
N ALA A 16 -4.98 -13.89 5.35
CA ALA A 16 -4.15 -14.86 4.64
C ALA A 16 -3.67 -15.97 5.59
N THR A 17 -3.82 -17.22 5.17
CA THR A 17 -3.38 -18.40 5.95
C THR A 17 -2.36 -19.22 5.16
N PHE A 18 -1.73 -20.21 5.80
CA PHE A 18 -0.79 -21.10 5.10
C PHE A 18 -1.44 -21.87 3.94
N THR A 19 -2.72 -22.25 4.08
CA THR A 19 -3.46 -22.99 3.04
C THR A 19 -4.11 -22.07 2.02
N GLU A 20 -4.37 -20.81 2.37
CA GLU A 20 -4.97 -19.80 1.50
C GLU A 20 -4.18 -18.48 1.57
N PRO A 21 -2.99 -18.41 0.94
CA PRO A 21 -2.06 -17.31 1.14
C PRO A 21 -2.39 -16.03 0.33
N HIS A 22 -3.29 -16.11 -0.65
CA HIS A 22 -3.58 -15.01 -1.58
C HIS A 22 -4.80 -14.15 -1.18
N GLN A 23 -5.21 -14.19 0.09
CA GLN A 23 -6.28 -13.34 0.57
C GLN A 23 -5.78 -11.90 0.75
N LEU A 24 -6.57 -10.92 0.29
CA LEU A 24 -6.24 -9.51 0.43
C LEU A 24 -6.44 -9.05 1.89
N ALA A 25 -5.55 -8.17 2.34
CA ALA A 25 -5.72 -7.46 3.61
C ALA A 25 -7.02 -6.65 3.63
N ARG A 26 -7.63 -6.54 4.80
CA ARG A 26 -8.85 -5.76 5.03
C ARG A 26 -8.51 -4.43 5.70
N GLY A 27 -9.43 -3.47 5.63
CA GLY A 27 -9.29 -2.18 6.31
C GLY A 27 -8.34 -1.18 5.65
N MET A 28 -7.62 -1.53 4.58
CA MET A 28 -6.84 -0.56 3.79
C MET A 28 -7.78 0.36 3.01
N VAL A 29 -7.67 1.68 3.19
CA VAL A 29 -8.58 2.67 2.56
C VAL A 29 -7.88 3.43 1.44
N HIS A 30 -6.76 4.09 1.73
CA HIS A 30 -5.95 4.77 0.72
C HIS A 30 -4.47 4.43 0.86
N VAL A 31 -3.78 4.28 -0.26
CA VAL A 31 -2.33 4.16 -0.28
C VAL A 31 -1.79 5.11 -1.34
N LEU A 32 -0.85 5.94 -0.94
CA LEU A 32 -0.16 6.88 -1.83
C LEU A 32 1.29 6.44 -1.96
N VAL A 33 1.79 6.45 -3.19
CA VAL A 33 3.20 6.25 -3.50
C VAL A 33 3.65 7.46 -4.32
N ASN A 34 4.71 8.13 -3.89
CA ASN A 34 5.16 9.39 -4.49
C ASN A 34 4.05 10.47 -4.57
N GLY A 35 3.08 10.45 -3.67
CA GLY A 35 1.93 11.37 -3.63
C GLY A 35 0.80 11.02 -4.60
N VAL A 36 0.89 9.92 -5.35
CA VAL A 36 -0.16 9.44 -6.27
C VAL A 36 -0.91 8.29 -5.61
N SER A 37 -2.24 8.34 -5.64
CA SER A 37 -3.10 7.29 -5.07
C SER A 37 -3.02 6.01 -5.90
N VAL A 38 -2.48 4.94 -5.28
CA VAL A 38 -2.42 3.60 -5.87
C VAL A 38 -3.53 2.69 -5.35
N ILE A 39 -4.03 2.97 -4.14
CA ILE A 39 -5.29 2.41 -3.62
C ILE A 39 -6.18 3.59 -3.26
N ASP A 40 -7.40 3.62 -3.78
CA ASP A 40 -8.39 4.64 -3.52
C ASP A 40 -9.72 4.00 -3.10
N GLY A 41 -10.20 4.31 -1.88
CA GLY A 41 -11.40 3.71 -1.32
C GLY A 41 -11.34 2.17 -1.25
N GLY A 42 -10.16 1.59 -1.02
CA GLY A 42 -9.92 0.15 -0.95
C GLY A 42 -9.75 -0.54 -2.31
N ALA A 43 -9.83 0.17 -3.43
CA ALA A 43 -9.63 -0.39 -4.77
C ALA A 43 -8.29 0.03 -5.38
N PHE A 44 -7.62 -0.90 -6.06
CA PHE A 44 -6.40 -0.59 -6.81
C PHE A 44 -6.72 0.30 -8.02
N THR A 45 -5.98 1.39 -8.19
CA THR A 45 -6.25 2.40 -9.24
C THR A 45 -5.63 2.07 -10.59
N GLY A 46 -4.65 1.15 -10.64
CA GLY A 46 -3.86 0.87 -11.84
C GLY A 46 -2.57 1.70 -11.94
N GLU A 47 -2.44 2.75 -11.14
CA GLU A 47 -1.27 3.63 -11.12
C GLU A 47 -0.02 2.91 -10.61
N ARG A 48 1.13 3.21 -11.21
CA ARG A 48 2.44 2.64 -10.84
C ARG A 48 3.50 3.75 -10.72
N PRO A 49 3.33 4.70 -9.78
CA PRO A 49 4.21 5.87 -9.62
C PRO A 49 5.53 5.53 -8.91
N GLY A 50 5.79 4.25 -8.62
CA GLY A 50 7.00 3.78 -7.95
C GLY A 50 8.27 4.13 -8.72
N ARG A 51 9.36 4.35 -7.98
CA ARG A 51 10.68 4.66 -8.54
C ARG A 51 11.71 3.73 -7.92
N VAL A 52 12.76 3.42 -8.68
CA VAL A 52 13.92 2.69 -8.15
C VAL A 52 14.62 3.60 -7.15
N LEU A 53 14.66 3.16 -5.89
CA LEU A 53 15.43 3.85 -4.85
C LEU A 53 16.91 3.52 -5.02
N ARG A 54 17.76 4.53 -4.92
CA ARG A 54 19.22 4.38 -4.91
C ARG A 54 19.72 4.83 -3.54
N HIS A 55 20.66 4.09 -2.98
CA HIS A 55 21.37 4.55 -1.80
C HIS A 55 22.34 5.66 -2.24
N GLU A 56 22.06 6.90 -1.85
CA GLU A 56 23.05 7.96 -1.98
C GLU A 56 24.13 7.69 -0.93
N LYS A 57 25.39 7.61 -1.35
CA LYS A 57 26.48 7.72 -0.38
C LYS A 57 26.56 9.19 -0.03
N GLU A 58 26.38 9.52 1.25
CA GLU A 58 26.82 10.81 1.76
C GLU A 58 28.35 10.85 1.63
N GLU A 59 28.86 11.85 0.90
CA GLU A 59 30.29 12.20 0.83
C GLU A 59 30.66 13.20 1.92
#